data_AF-A0AB39N7A7-F1
#
_entry.id   AF-A0AB39N7A7-F1
#
_cell.length_a   1.000
_cell.length_b   1.000
_cell.length_c   1.000
_cell.angle_alpha   90.00
_cell.angle_beta   90.00
_cell.angle_gamma   90.00
#
_symmetry.space_group_name_H-M   'P 1'
#
loop_
_entity.id
_entity.type
_entity.pdbx_description
1 polymer ?
#
loop_
_entity_poly.entity_id
_entity_poly.type
_entity_poly.pdbx_seq_one_letter_code
_entity_poly.pdbx_strand_id
1 'polypeptide(L)' 'MFRRREPVPFAFLAEADRFRSNVTPPPRERASVGQIAGRWLLGLTIVAGLAGSLVVGTPALSTDTGTQTQQSQASQGR' A
#
# COMPACT_ATOMS: atom_id res chain seq x y z
N MET A 1 37.17 -43.03 15.14
CA MET A 1 36.08 -44.02 15.12
C MET A 1 35.26 -43.83 13.85
N PHE A 2 35.48 -44.67 12.83
CA PHE A 2 34.69 -44.68 11.60
C PHE A 2 33.33 -45.32 11.90
N ARG A 3 32.25 -44.52 11.91
CA ARG A 3 30.88 -45.04 11.89
C ARG A 3 30.61 -45.59 10.50
N ARG A 4 30.54 -46.92 10.38
CA ARG A 4 29.97 -47.59 9.20
C ARG A 4 28.52 -47.14 9.07
N ARG A 5 28.19 -46.42 7.99
CA ARG A 5 26.81 -46.18 7.58
C ARG A 5 26.48 -47.25 6.55
N GLU A 6 25.57 -48.13 6.93
CA GLU A 6 25.09 -49.25 6.13
C GLU A 6 24.24 -48.72 4.96
N PRO A 7 24.47 -49.19 3.72
CA PRO A 7 23.70 -48.74 2.57
C PRO A 7 22.28 -49.30 2.64
N VAL A 8 21.33 -48.48 3.08
CA VAL A 8 19.91 -48.84 3.06
C VAL A 8 19.42 -48.90 1.59
N PRO A 9 18.79 -50.01 1.15
CA PRO A 9 18.60 -50.33 -0.28
C PRO A 9 17.54 -49.49 -1.01
N PHE A 10 16.84 -48.57 -0.34
CA PHE A 10 15.94 -47.62 -0.99
C PHE A 10 15.96 -46.29 -0.20
N ALA A 11 17.09 -45.60 -0.19
CA ALA A 11 17.03 -44.18 0.09
C ALA A 11 16.26 -43.51 -1.06
N PHE A 12 14.95 -43.32 -0.90
CA PHE A 12 14.19 -42.32 -1.66
C PHE A 12 14.70 -40.95 -1.21
N LEU A 13 15.90 -40.59 -1.67
CA LEU A 13 16.22 -39.20 -1.92
C LEU A 13 15.11 -38.73 -2.84
N ALA A 14 14.19 -37.94 -2.29
CA ALA A 14 13.06 -37.46 -3.05
C ALA A 14 13.60 -36.83 -4.33
N GLU A 15 13.36 -37.48 -5.47
CA GLU A 15 13.57 -36.88 -6.79
C GLU A 15 12.68 -35.63 -6.97
N ALA A 16 11.91 -35.26 -5.94
CA ALA A 16 11.32 -33.94 -5.75
C ALA A 16 12.34 -32.78 -5.80
N ASP A 17 13.63 -32.99 -5.49
CA ASP A 17 14.64 -31.92 -5.65
C ASP A 17 15.07 -31.67 -7.10
N ARG A 18 14.66 -32.53 -8.05
CA ARG A 18 15.08 -32.43 -9.46
C ARG A 18 13.97 -32.07 -10.45
N PHE A 19 12.72 -31.90 -10.02
CA PHE A 19 11.73 -31.22 -10.87
C PHE A 19 11.88 -29.70 -10.78
N ARG A 20 13.04 -29.19 -11.20
CA ARG A 20 13.12 -27.81 -11.69
C ARG A 20 12.45 -27.81 -13.05
N SER A 21 11.17 -27.46 -13.08
CA SER A 21 10.45 -27.19 -14.33
C SER A 21 11.35 -26.30 -15.20
N ASN A 22 11.69 -26.77 -16.39
CA ASN A 22 12.50 -26.03 -17.38
C ASN A 22 11.64 -24.91 -18.00
N VAL A 23 11.01 -24.13 -17.14
CA VAL A 23 10.14 -23.01 -17.46
C VAL A 23 10.87 -21.81 -16.90
N THR A 24 11.60 -21.12 -17.77
CA THR A 24 12.06 -19.78 -17.45
C THR A 24 10.81 -18.95 -17.17
N PRO A 25 10.67 -18.30 -16.00
CA PRO A 25 9.52 -17.45 -15.73
C PRO A 25 9.33 -16.49 -16.90
N PRO A 26 8.11 -16.36 -17.46
CA PRO A 26 7.89 -15.46 -18.58
C PRO A 26 8.37 -14.06 -18.20
N PRO A 27 9.03 -13.34 -19.13
CA PRO A 27 9.51 -12.00 -18.85
C PRO A 27 8.34 -11.13 -18.41
N ARG A 28 8.56 -10.32 -17.38
CA ARG A 28 7.54 -9.39 -16.87
C ARG A 28 7.04 -8.52 -18.01
N GLU A 29 5.73 -8.60 -18.27
CA GLU A 29 5.09 -7.79 -19.29
C GLU A 29 5.25 -6.30 -18.93
N ARG A 30 5.75 -5.52 -19.89
CA ARG A 30 5.89 -4.07 -19.70
C ARG A 30 4.51 -3.46 -19.79
N ALA A 31 4.20 -2.56 -18.85
CA ALA A 31 2.95 -1.82 -18.89
C ALA A 31 2.79 -1.13 -20.25
N SER A 32 1.65 -1.34 -20.89
CA SER A 32 1.33 -0.65 -22.14
C SER A 32 1.11 0.86 -21.88
N VAL A 33 1.25 1.67 -22.93
CA VAL A 33 1.02 3.13 -22.83
C VAL A 33 -0.39 3.43 -22.31
N GLY A 34 -1.39 2.65 -22.73
CA GLY A 34 -2.77 2.78 -22.24
C GLY A 34 -2.90 2.46 -20.75
N GLN A 35 -2.17 1.47 -20.25
CA GLN A 35 -2.19 1.10 -18.84
C GLN A 35 -1.52 2.17 -17.95
N ILE A 36 -0.48 2.82 -18.46
CA ILE A 36 0.16 3.96 -17.80
C ILE A 36 -0.79 5.16 -17.79
N ALA A 37 -1.37 5.51 -18.95
CA ALA A 37 -2.31 6.61 -19.07
C ALA A 37 -3.54 6.43 -18.17
N GLY A 38 -4.10 5.21 -18.09
CA GLY A 38 -5.22 4.90 -17.21
C GLY A 38 -4.89 5.07 -15.72
N ARG A 39 -3.71 4.61 -15.28
CA ARG A 39 -3.25 4.79 -13.89
C ARG A 39 -3.07 6.27 -13.53
N TRP A 40 -2.53 7.06 -14.46
CA TRP A 40 -2.41 8.51 -14.28
C TRP A 40 -3.75 9.21 -14.23
N LEU A 41 -4.66 8.90 -15.15
CA LEU A 41 -5.99 9.50 -15.21
C LEU A 41 -6.77 9.25 -13.91
N LEU A 42 -6.74 8.00 -13.42
CA LEU A 42 -7.39 7.63 -12.17
C LEU A 42 -6.79 8.41 -10.98
N GLY A 43 -5.46 8.44 -10.88
CA GLY A 43 -4.77 9.18 -9.81
C GLY A 43 -5.10 10.67 -9.83
N LEU A 44 -5.03 11.31 -11.01
CA LEU A 44 -5.35 12.73 -11.16
C LEU A 44 -6.80 13.04 -10.82
N THR A 45 -7.74 12.18 -11.20
CA THR A 45 -9.17 12.36 -10.87
C THR A 45 -9.40 12.33 -9.36
N ILE A 46 -8.79 11.37 -8.66
CA ILE A 46 -8.90 11.25 -7.20
C ILE A 46 -8.33 12.51 -6.53
N VAL A 47 -7.12 12.93 -6.92
CA VAL A 47 -6.47 14.12 -6.35
C VAL A 47 -7.29 15.38 -6.62
N ALA A 48 -7.82 15.55 -7.83
CA ALA A 48 -8.66 16.69 -8.17
C ALA A 48 -9.97 16.71 -7.36
N GLY A 49 -10.60 15.55 -7.14
CA GLY A 49 -11.79 15.45 -6.29
C GLY A 49 -11.52 15.81 -4.84
N LEU A 50 -10.41 15.31 -4.27
CA LEU A 50 -10.00 15.64 -2.91
C LEU A 50 -9.66 17.12 -2.76
N ALA A 51 -8.86 17.68 -3.68
CA ALA A 51 -8.53 19.10 -3.69
C ALA A 51 -9.78 19.97 -3.85
N GLY A 52 -10.69 19.62 -4.76
CA GLY A 52 -11.96 20.31 -4.94
C GLY A 52 -12.83 20.27 -3.68
N SER A 53 -12.90 19.12 -3.01
CA SER A 53 -13.60 18.99 -1.72
C SER A 53 -13.00 19.89 -0.64
N LEU A 54 -11.68 20.00 -0.56
CA LEU A 54 -11.02 20.92 0.37
C LEU A 54 -11.30 22.38 0.02
N VAL A 55 -11.18 22.78 -1.25
CA VAL A 55 -11.43 24.15 -1.69
C VAL A 55 -12.87 24.58 -1.35
N VAL A 56 -13.84 23.69 -1.51
CA VAL A 56 -15.26 23.98 -1.21
C VAL A 56 -15.59 23.82 0.28
N GLY A 57 -14.99 22.86 0.98
CA GLY A 57 -15.32 22.51 2.36
C GLY A 57 -14.57 23.31 3.42
N THR A 58 -13.34 23.75 3.14
CA THR A 58 -12.54 24.53 4.11
C THR A 58 -13.14 25.89 4.48
N PRO A 59 -13.79 26.65 3.58
CA PRO A 59 -14.50 27.87 3.97
C PRO A 59 -15.66 27.60 4.94
N ALA A 60 -16.34 26.46 4.82
CA ALA A 60 -17.44 26.08 5.72
C ALA A 60 -16.95 25.71 7.14
N LEU A 61 -15.69 25.29 7.26
CA LEU A 61 -15.02 25.00 8.53
C LEU A 61 -14.26 26.21 9.09
N SER A 62 -14.08 27.26 8.29
CA SER A 62 -13.41 28.48 8.70
C SER A 62 -14.37 29.31 9.54
N THR A 63 -14.42 29.01 10.84
CA THR A 63 -15.06 29.89 11.81
C THR A 63 -14.22 31.15 11.94
N ASP A 64 -14.83 32.31 11.71
CA ASP A 64 -14.18 33.61 11.89
C ASP A 64 -13.76 33.76 13.36
N THR A 65 -12.52 33.42 13.67
CA THR A 65 -11.91 33.62 14.99
C THR A 65 -11.32 35.02 15.04
N GLY A 66 -12.12 36.02 14.68
CA GLY A 66 -11.82 37.42 14.95
C GLY A 66 -11.79 37.64 16.46
N THR A 67 -10.62 37.41 17.09
CA THR A 67 -10.21 37.86 18.43
C THR A 67 -11.33 38.09 19.45
N GLN A 68 -12.27 37.15 19.60
CA GLN A 68 -13.14 37.16 20.76
C GLN A 68 -12.42 36.35 21.83
N THR A 69 -11.78 37.09 22.73
CA THR A 69 -11.38 36.60 24.05
C THR A 69 -12.47 35.67 24.56
N GLN A 70 -12.16 34.36 24.68
CA GLN A 70 -13.04 33.41 25.34
C GLN A 70 -13.14 33.80 26.81
N GLN A 71 -14.07 34.70 27.13
CA GLN A 71 -14.35 35.09 28.49
C GLN A 71 -15.30 34.04 29.06
N SER A 72 -14.76 33.16 29.89
CA SER A 72 -15.53 32.18 30.64
C SER A 72 -16.56 32.90 31.50
N GLN A 73 -17.84 32.80 31.15
CA GLN A 73 -18.97 33.29 31.96
C GLN A 73 -19.01 32.63 33.35
N ALA A 74 -18.31 31.51 33.55
CA ALA A 74 -18.14 30.86 34.85
C ALA A 74 -17.24 31.64 35.83
N SER A 75 -16.44 32.60 35.35
CA SER A 75 -15.59 33.44 36.20
C SER A 75 -16.28 34.73 36.67
N GLN A 76 -17.48 35.03 36.15
CA GLN A 76 -18.21 36.27 36.40
C GLN A 76 -19.32 36.09 37.46
N GLY A 77 -19.05 35.30 38.51
CA GLY A 77 -20.02 34.99 39.56
C GLY A 77 -19.40 35.03 40.94
N ARG A 78 -19.43 36.21 41.57
CA ARG A 78 -19.49 36.38 43.03
C ARG A 78 -20.22 37.68 43.35
#